data_AF-A0A924VN98-F1
#
_entry.id   AF-A0A924VN98-F1
#
_cell.length_a   1.000
_cell.length_b   1.000
_cell.length_c   1.000
_cell.angle_alpha   90.00
_cell.angle_beta   90.00
_cell.angle_gamma   90.00
#
_symmetry.space_group_name_H-M   'P 1'
#
loop_
_entity.id
_entity.type
_entity.pdbx_description
1 polymer ?
#
loop_
_entity_poly.entity_id
_entity_poly.type
_entity_poly.pdbx_seq_one_letter_code
_entity_poly.pdbx_strand_id
1 'polypeptide(L)'
;MDPPALLVARRPVRARVGVGAAIVLVLAGLAIAVLVSAFGAHGSSESIAPPTASATNGATGGARSSPGGATIYIHILGAVARPGLSLLTDGERVLDAVGTAGGFTATADQSGVNLARLLVDGEQILVPEIGEVPAAGSVPGAQTPGGKVNINTADETALETLPRVGPAMAKRI
;
A
#
# COMPACT_ATOMS: atom_id res chain seq x y z
N MET A 1 -28.78 -87.36 -28.27
CA MET A 1 -29.34 -86.04 -28.59
C MET A 1 -28.84 -85.11 -27.50
N ASP A 2 -27.64 -84.57 -27.68
CA ASP A 2 -26.96 -83.73 -26.67
C ASP A 2 -27.20 -82.24 -26.97
N PRO A 3 -27.43 -81.37 -25.98
CA PRO A 3 -27.52 -79.93 -26.20
C PRO A 3 -26.12 -79.26 -26.23
N PRO A 4 -25.95 -78.12 -26.92
CA PRO A 4 -24.64 -77.51 -27.17
C PRO A 4 -24.10 -76.72 -25.97
N ALA A 5 -22.79 -76.83 -25.77
CA ALA A 5 -22.02 -76.10 -24.78
C ALA A 5 -22.01 -74.58 -25.05
N LEU A 6 -22.43 -73.79 -24.06
CA LEU A 6 -22.27 -72.34 -24.06
C LEU A 6 -20.84 -71.98 -23.64
N LEU A 7 -20.10 -71.39 -24.57
CA LEU A 7 -18.74 -70.88 -24.37
C LEU A 7 -18.81 -69.52 -23.65
N VAL A 8 -18.67 -69.53 -22.31
CA VAL A 8 -18.61 -68.31 -21.50
C VAL A 8 -17.21 -67.70 -21.59
N ALA A 9 -17.09 -66.62 -22.36
CA ALA A 9 -15.89 -65.79 -22.41
C ALA A 9 -15.70 -65.03 -21.08
N ARG A 10 -14.70 -65.43 -20.29
CA ARG A 10 -14.31 -64.71 -19.06
C ARG A 10 -13.54 -63.43 -19.44
N ARG A 11 -14.16 -62.26 -19.24
CA ARG A 11 -13.48 -60.95 -19.32
C ARG A 11 -12.44 -60.81 -18.19
N PRO A 12 -11.22 -60.28 -18.45
CA PRO A 12 -10.17 -60.19 -17.43
C PRO A 12 -10.46 -59.07 -16.42
N VAL A 13 -10.65 -59.46 -15.16
CA VAL A 13 -10.96 -58.60 -13.99
C VAL A 13 -9.82 -57.62 -13.63
N ARG A 14 -8.63 -57.80 -14.21
CA ARG A 14 -7.40 -57.07 -13.83
C ARG A 14 -7.41 -55.57 -14.15
N ALA A 15 -8.17 -55.13 -15.15
CA ALA A 15 -8.23 -53.72 -15.55
C ALA A 15 -9.03 -52.83 -14.57
N ARG A 16 -10.02 -53.39 -13.88
CA ARG A 16 -10.89 -52.63 -12.95
C ARG A 16 -10.22 -52.33 -11.61
N VAL A 17 -9.26 -53.16 -11.20
CA VAL A 17 -8.51 -52.99 -9.95
C VAL A 17 -7.50 -51.83 -10.05
N GLY A 18 -6.90 -51.63 -11.23
CA GLY A 18 -5.93 -50.55 -11.45
C GLY A 18 -6.56 -49.15 -11.41
N VAL A 19 -7.76 -48.99 -11.95
CA VAL A 19 -8.49 -47.70 -11.93
C VAL A 19 -8.97 -47.35 -10.53
N GLY A 20 -9.45 -48.35 -9.77
CA GLY A 20 -9.84 -48.15 -8.37
C GLY A 20 -8.68 -47.70 -7.49
N ALA A 21 -7.50 -48.32 -7.65
CA ALA A 21 -6.30 -47.92 -6.91
C ALA A 21 -5.83 -46.50 -7.26
N ALA A 22 -5.92 -46.09 -8.53
CA ALA A 22 -5.56 -44.74 -8.96
C ALA A 22 -6.49 -43.67 -8.35
N ILE A 23 -7.81 -43.92 -8.32
CA ILE A 23 -8.78 -43.00 -7.72
C ILE A 23 -8.55 -42.86 -6.21
N VAL A 24 -8.27 -43.96 -5.51
CA VAL A 24 -7.98 -43.93 -4.07
C VAL A 24 -6.71 -43.13 -3.77
N LEU A 25 -5.65 -43.28 -4.59
CA LEU A 25 -4.41 -42.51 -4.42
C LEU A 25 -4.61 -41.00 -4.67
N VAL A 26 -5.41 -40.63 -5.67
CA VAL A 26 -5.72 -39.22 -5.95
C VAL A 26 -6.55 -38.60 -4.81
N LEU A 27 -7.56 -39.31 -4.30
CA LEU A 27 -8.36 -38.84 -3.17
C LEU A 27 -7.55 -38.74 -1.87
N ALA A 28 -6.65 -39.69 -1.61
CA ALA A 28 -5.76 -39.63 -0.46
C ALA A 28 -4.78 -38.45 -0.56
N GLY A 29 -4.20 -38.20 -1.74
CA GLY A 29 -3.33 -37.04 -1.97
C GLY A 29 -4.04 -35.70 -1.79
N LEU A 30 -5.27 -35.58 -2.31
CA LEU A 30 -6.11 -34.39 -2.13
C LEU A 30 -6.44 -34.15 -0.65
N ALA A 31 -6.81 -35.20 0.09
CA ALA A 31 -7.11 -35.10 1.52
C ALA A 31 -5.88 -34.65 2.33
N ILE A 32 -4.70 -35.17 2.02
CA ILE A 32 -3.44 -34.75 2.67
C ILE A 32 -3.13 -33.29 2.34
N ALA A 33 -3.31 -32.86 1.09
CA ALA A 33 -3.07 -31.47 0.69
C ALA A 33 -4.01 -30.48 1.41
N VAL A 34 -5.30 -30.81 1.53
CA VAL A 34 -6.28 -30.01 2.29
C VAL A 34 -5.94 -29.97 3.78
N LEU A 35 -5.49 -31.09 4.35
CA LEU A 35 -5.05 -31.17 5.75
C LEU A 35 -3.83 -30.26 6.00
N VAL A 36 -2.79 -30.37 5.17
CA VAL A 36 -1.59 -29.53 5.30
C VAL A 36 -1.91 -28.04 5.12
N SER A 37 -2.81 -27.69 4.19
CA SER A 37 -3.21 -26.30 3.97
C SER A 37 -4.07 -25.73 5.11
N ALA A 38 -4.87 -26.55 5.80
CA ALA A 38 -5.68 -26.11 6.93
C ALA A 38 -4.85 -25.94 8.21
N PHE A 39 -3.79 -26.73 8.39
CA PHE A 39 -2.92 -26.67 9.57
C PHE A 39 -1.67 -25.80 9.39
N GLY A 40 -1.19 -25.55 8.16
CA GLY A 40 0.01 -24.75 7.87
C GLY A 40 -0.17 -23.24 7.97
N ALA A 41 -1.41 -22.74 8.05
CA ALA A 41 -1.71 -21.29 8.09
C ALA A 41 -1.85 -20.70 9.51
N HIS A 42 -1.51 -21.45 10.56
CA HIS A 42 -1.52 -20.94 11.94
C HIS A 42 -0.07 -20.73 12.40
N GLY A 43 0.47 -19.56 12.04
CA GLY A 43 1.75 -19.10 12.54
C GLY A 43 1.74 -19.05 14.06
N SER A 44 2.50 -19.94 14.68
CA SER A 44 2.85 -19.86 16.09
C SER A 44 3.80 -18.67 16.29
N SER A 45 3.25 -17.52 16.67
CA SER A 45 4.00 -16.45 17.30
C SER A 45 4.47 -16.95 18.66
N GLU A 46 5.70 -17.45 18.74
CA GLU A 46 6.36 -17.75 20.00
C GLU A 46 6.69 -16.43 20.70
N SER A 47 5.77 -16.00 21.59
CA SER A 47 6.00 -14.87 22.49
C SER A 47 6.85 -15.38 23.67
N ILE A 48 8.16 -15.18 23.56
CA ILE A 48 9.09 -15.35 24.69
C ILE A 48 8.93 -14.13 25.59
N ALA A 49 8.36 -14.35 26.79
CA ALA A 49 8.23 -13.33 27.83
C ALA A 49 9.62 -12.91 28.37
N PRO A 50 9.90 -11.61 28.57
CA PRO A 50 11.14 -11.16 29.18
C PRO A 50 11.12 -11.39 30.70
N PRO A 51 12.30 -11.63 31.33
CA PRO A 51 12.39 -11.71 32.79
C PRO A 51 12.08 -10.35 33.42
N THR A 52 11.23 -10.35 34.44
CA THR A 52 11.01 -9.23 35.35
C THR A 52 12.33 -8.82 36.00
N ALA A 53 12.87 -7.69 35.56
CA ALA A 53 13.83 -6.91 36.32
C ALA A 53 13.22 -5.51 36.55
N SER A 54 12.82 -5.26 37.78
CA SER A 54 12.60 -3.90 38.27
C SER A 54 13.89 -3.11 38.14
N ALA A 55 13.89 -2.11 37.26
CA ALA A 55 14.88 -1.03 37.26
C ALA A 55 14.19 0.28 36.86
N THR A 56 13.86 1.05 37.90
CA THR A 56 13.90 2.52 38.01
C THR A 56 14.36 3.32 36.78
N ASN A 57 13.46 4.25 36.41
CA ASN A 57 13.65 5.59 35.81
C ASN A 57 14.50 5.76 34.54
N GLY A 58 13.84 6.23 33.48
CA GLY A 58 14.51 6.99 32.41
C GLY A 58 14.10 6.66 30.98
N ALA A 59 12.82 6.41 30.71
CA ALA A 59 12.31 6.51 29.34
C ALA A 59 11.25 7.61 29.33
N THR A 60 11.66 8.81 28.91
CA THR A 60 10.76 9.79 28.32
C THR A 60 10.06 9.07 27.18
N GLY A 61 8.91 8.45 27.49
CA GLY A 61 8.02 7.89 26.50
C GLY A 61 7.75 9.02 25.52
N GLY A 62 8.25 8.85 24.29
CA GLY A 62 7.95 9.76 23.20
C GLY A 62 6.46 9.97 23.24
N ALA A 63 6.05 11.17 23.64
CA ALA A 63 4.66 11.56 23.70
C ALA A 63 4.15 11.32 22.29
N ARG A 64 3.39 10.23 22.12
CA ARG A 64 2.58 10.03 20.95
C ARG A 64 1.57 11.16 21.07
N SER A 65 1.88 12.29 20.45
CA SER A 65 1.03 13.47 20.42
C SER A 65 -0.36 12.95 20.11
N SER A 66 -1.28 13.11 21.07
CA SER A 66 -2.66 12.74 20.86
C SER A 66 -3.14 13.51 19.62
N PRO A 67 -3.72 12.86 18.60
CA PRO A 67 -4.20 13.56 17.41
C PRO A 67 -5.43 14.37 17.80
N GLY A 68 -5.19 15.54 18.39
CA GLY A 68 -6.16 16.61 18.58
C GLY A 68 -6.02 17.68 17.49
N GLY A 69 -5.45 17.30 16.34
CA GLY A 69 -5.32 18.16 15.16
C GLY A 69 -6.65 18.26 14.41
N ALA A 70 -6.79 19.30 13.60
CA ALA A 70 -7.93 19.43 12.70
C ALA A 70 -7.99 18.23 11.73
N THR A 71 -9.20 17.80 11.36
CA THR A 71 -9.36 16.78 10.31
C THR A 71 -9.14 17.41 8.95
N ILE A 72 -8.35 16.76 8.11
CA ILE A 72 -8.02 17.18 6.74
C ILE A 72 -8.50 16.14 5.73
N TYR A 73 -8.87 16.60 4.54
CA TYR A 73 -9.30 15.77 3.43
C TYR A 73 -8.19 15.62 2.40
N ILE A 74 -7.83 14.36 2.11
CA ILE A 74 -6.77 14.04 1.14
C ILE A 74 -7.33 13.11 0.07
N HIS A 75 -7.10 13.45 -1.20
CA HIS A 75 -7.48 12.60 -2.32
C HIS A 75 -6.31 11.71 -2.73
N ILE A 76 -6.43 10.39 -2.57
CA ILE A 76 -5.39 9.42 -2.87
C ILE A 76 -5.74 8.69 -4.17
N LEU A 77 -4.82 8.71 -5.13
CA LEU A 77 -4.95 8.12 -6.45
C LEU A 77 -3.80 7.15 -6.76
N GLY A 78 -4.02 6.31 -7.77
CA GLY A 78 -2.98 5.47 -8.34
C GLY A 78 -2.84 4.12 -7.63
N ALA A 79 -1.60 3.65 -7.52
CA ALA A 79 -1.23 2.29 -7.11
C ALA A 79 -1.33 2.04 -5.59
N VAL A 80 -2.53 2.24 -5.04
CA VAL A 80 -2.89 1.93 -3.64
C VAL A 80 -4.09 0.99 -3.60
N ALA A 81 -4.27 0.26 -2.49
CA ALA A 81 -5.32 -0.76 -2.39
C ALA A 81 -6.75 -0.18 -2.50
N ARG A 82 -6.98 1.01 -1.92
CA ARG A 82 -8.27 1.71 -1.93
C ARG A 82 -8.08 3.19 -2.27
N PRO A 83 -8.00 3.56 -3.56
CA PRO A 83 -7.97 4.95 -3.99
C PRO A 83 -9.28 5.65 -3.62
N GLY A 84 -9.21 6.96 -3.40
CA GLY A 84 -10.36 7.80 -3.06
C GLY A 84 -10.02 8.89 -2.04
N LEU A 85 -11.07 9.51 -1.49
CA LEU A 85 -10.94 10.53 -0.47
C LEU A 85 -10.75 9.88 0.91
N SER A 86 -9.76 10.33 1.67
CA SER A 86 -9.47 9.88 3.02
C SER A 86 -9.48 11.05 4.00
N LEU A 87 -9.95 10.80 5.23
CA LEU A 87 -9.94 11.77 6.32
C LEU A 87 -8.75 11.45 7.22
N LEU A 88 -7.87 12.43 7.36
CA LEU A 88 -6.62 12.32 8.13
C LEU A 88 -6.56 13.41 9.19
N THR A 89 -5.63 13.28 10.13
CA THR A 89 -5.36 14.33 11.11
C THR A 89 -4.28 15.27 10.57
N ASP A 90 -4.45 16.56 10.79
CA ASP A 90 -3.39 17.54 10.54
C ASP A 90 -2.09 17.16 11.26
N GLY A 91 -0.97 17.28 10.54
CA GLY A 91 0.35 16.82 10.99
C GLY A 91 0.70 15.37 10.63
N GLU A 92 -0.22 14.59 10.05
CA GLU A 92 0.09 13.29 9.46
C GLU A 92 0.95 13.42 8.18
N ARG A 93 1.66 12.35 7.84
CA ARG A 93 2.55 12.28 6.68
C ARG A 93 1.92 11.48 5.55
N VAL A 94 2.50 11.58 4.36
CA VAL A 94 2.08 10.81 3.18
C VAL A 94 2.09 9.30 3.44
N LEU A 95 3.00 8.80 4.27
CA LEU A 95 3.00 7.41 4.72
C LEU A 95 1.67 7.01 5.39
N ASP A 96 1.14 7.87 6.25
CA ASP A 96 -0.10 7.61 6.99
C ASP A 96 -1.31 7.62 6.04
N ALA A 97 -1.31 8.54 5.05
CA ALA A 97 -2.31 8.56 3.98
C ALA A 97 -2.35 7.23 3.23
N VAL A 98 -1.19 6.73 2.77
CA VAL A 98 -1.12 5.43 2.08
C VAL A 98 -1.56 4.29 2.99
N GLY A 99 -1.21 4.33 4.28
CA GLY A 99 -1.71 3.38 5.28
C GLY A 99 -3.24 3.36 5.35
N THR A 100 -3.89 4.54 5.38
CA THR A 100 -5.36 4.64 5.40
C THR A 100 -5.99 4.11 4.10
N ALA A 101 -5.31 4.26 2.96
CA ALA A 101 -5.70 3.66 1.68
C ALA A 101 -5.50 2.13 1.63
N GLY A 102 -5.02 1.49 2.69
CA GLY A 102 -4.77 0.05 2.74
C GLY A 102 -3.40 -0.37 2.18
N GLY A 103 -2.47 0.57 2.05
CA GLY A 103 -1.12 0.31 1.58
C GLY A 103 -0.97 0.39 0.06
N PHE A 104 0.28 0.18 -0.37
CA PHE A 104 0.67 0.11 -1.78
C PHE A 104 0.17 -1.18 -2.43
N THR A 105 -0.13 -1.12 -3.73
CA THR A 105 -0.27 -2.34 -4.55
C THR A 105 1.10 -2.93 -4.89
N ALA A 106 1.12 -4.15 -5.44
CA ALA A 106 2.37 -4.79 -5.89
C ALA A 106 3.04 -4.08 -7.08
N THR A 107 2.29 -3.26 -7.81
CA THR A 107 2.77 -2.48 -8.97
C THR A 107 3.20 -1.07 -8.60
N ALA A 108 3.08 -0.66 -7.33
CA ALA A 108 3.36 0.70 -6.92
C ALA A 108 4.86 1.03 -6.91
N ASP A 109 5.21 2.19 -7.45
CA ASP A 109 6.54 2.78 -7.30
C ASP A 109 6.56 3.72 -6.09
N GLN A 110 7.07 3.20 -4.97
CA GLN A 110 7.21 3.97 -3.74
C GLN A 110 8.22 5.12 -3.85
N SER A 111 9.16 5.04 -4.81
CA SER A 111 10.15 6.10 -5.01
C SER A 111 9.56 7.35 -5.65
N GLY A 112 8.39 7.22 -6.29
CA GLY A 112 7.68 8.32 -6.94
C GLY A 112 6.98 9.29 -5.98
N VAL A 113 6.95 9.00 -4.67
CA VAL A 113 6.28 9.84 -3.67
C VAL A 113 7.16 10.03 -2.43
N ASN A 114 7.26 11.27 -1.92
CA ASN A 114 7.95 11.54 -0.66
C ASN A 114 7.07 11.16 0.54
N LEU A 115 7.22 9.92 1.02
CA LEU A 115 6.44 9.35 2.13
C LEU A 115 6.62 10.10 3.46
N ALA A 116 7.76 10.78 3.62
CA ALA A 116 8.06 11.54 4.83
C ALA A 116 7.45 12.96 4.79
N ARG A 117 6.86 13.41 3.69
CA ARG A 117 6.30 14.77 3.63
C ARG A 117 5.05 14.89 4.51
N LEU A 118 4.89 16.04 5.18
CA LEU A 118 3.65 16.40 5.88
C LEU A 118 2.52 16.67 4.88
N LEU A 119 1.31 16.31 5.27
CA LEU A 119 0.09 16.54 4.49
C LEU A 119 -0.44 17.96 4.69
N VAL A 120 -1.18 18.43 3.69
CA VAL A 120 -1.92 19.70 3.72
C VAL A 120 -3.36 19.41 3.30
N ASP A 121 -4.33 20.06 3.95
CA ASP A 121 -5.74 19.90 3.63
C ASP A 121 -6.05 20.21 2.15
N GLY A 122 -6.92 19.39 1.56
CA GLY A 122 -7.32 19.50 0.16
C GLY A 122 -6.27 19.02 -0.86
N GLU A 123 -5.19 18.40 -0.41
CA GLU A 123 -4.15 17.88 -1.30
C GLU A 123 -4.58 16.58 -2.03
N GLN A 124 -4.04 16.40 -3.23
CA GLN A 124 -4.09 15.14 -3.97
C GLN A 124 -2.72 14.46 -4.00
N ILE A 125 -2.70 13.17 -3.72
CA ILE A 125 -1.52 12.30 -3.78
C ILE A 125 -1.73 11.30 -4.90
N LEU A 126 -0.81 11.25 -5.85
CA LEU A 126 -0.77 10.23 -6.88
C LEU A 126 0.39 9.28 -6.58
N VAL A 127 0.06 8.01 -6.38
CA VAL A 127 1.07 6.93 -6.27
C VAL A 127 1.26 6.31 -7.66
N PRO A 128 2.42 6.48 -8.31
CA PRO A 128 2.66 5.95 -9.64
C PRO A 128 2.85 4.42 -9.62
N GLU A 129 2.68 3.79 -10.78
CA GLU A 129 3.12 2.42 -11.00
C GLU A 129 4.61 2.34 -11.40
N ILE A 130 5.23 1.18 -11.21
CA ILE A 130 6.62 0.91 -11.62
C ILE A 130 6.76 1.09 -13.14
N GLY A 131 7.63 2.01 -13.53
CA GLY A 131 7.86 2.35 -14.94
C GLY A 131 6.91 3.42 -15.49
N GLU A 132 5.94 3.88 -14.70
CA GLU A 132 5.18 5.08 -14.99
C GLU A 132 6.04 6.31 -14.63
N VAL A 133 6.43 7.08 -15.64
CA VAL A 133 7.03 8.39 -15.41
C VAL A 133 5.91 9.35 -15.03
N PRO A 134 5.92 9.92 -13.81
CA PRO A 134 4.93 10.93 -13.45
C PRO A 134 5.02 12.07 -14.45
N ALA A 135 3.89 12.48 -15.03
CA ALA A 135 3.86 13.63 -15.91
C ALA A 135 4.48 14.83 -15.17
N ALA A 136 5.65 15.29 -15.64
CA ALA A 136 6.34 16.43 -15.09
C ALA A 136 5.48 17.69 -15.27
N GLY A 137 4.67 18.02 -14.27
CA GLY A 137 3.75 19.15 -14.37
C GLY A 137 2.83 19.39 -13.18
N SER A 138 2.62 18.41 -12.31
CA SER A 138 1.70 18.60 -11.17
C SER A 138 2.23 17.86 -9.96
N VAL A 139 3.22 18.46 -9.30
CA VAL A 139 3.45 18.26 -7.87
C VAL A 139 2.61 19.32 -7.17
N PRO A 140 1.42 19.01 -6.63
CA PRO A 140 0.72 19.94 -5.75
C PRO A 140 1.65 20.21 -4.56
N GLY A 141 2.07 21.45 -4.39
CA GLY A 141 3.03 21.83 -3.34
C GLY A 141 4.43 22.17 -3.81
N ALA A 142 4.77 21.97 -5.10
CA ALA A 142 5.86 22.71 -5.71
C ALA A 142 5.42 24.16 -5.93
N GLN A 143 5.22 24.90 -4.84
CA GLN A 143 5.39 26.35 -4.91
C GLN A 143 6.83 26.53 -5.36
N THR A 144 7.06 26.95 -6.61
CA THR A 144 8.33 27.57 -6.99
C THR A 144 8.63 28.55 -5.86
N PRO A 145 9.75 28.40 -5.14
CA PRO A 145 10.18 29.44 -4.23
C PRO A 145 10.54 30.62 -5.13
N GLY A 146 9.53 31.42 -5.50
CA GLY A 146 9.76 32.78 -5.90
C GLY A 146 10.44 33.39 -4.71
N GLY A 147 11.76 33.55 -4.80
CA GLY A 147 12.57 34.12 -3.73
C GLY A 147 11.85 35.37 -3.23
N LYS A 148 11.62 35.43 -1.91
CA LYS A 148 10.87 36.54 -1.33
C LYS A 148 11.63 37.83 -1.63
N VAL A 149 11.05 38.68 -2.48
CA VAL A 149 11.57 40.02 -2.75
C VAL A 149 11.22 40.90 -1.55
N ASN A 150 12.23 41.51 -0.94
CA ASN A 150 12.02 42.39 0.20
C ASN A 150 11.55 43.77 -0.29
N ILE A 151 10.28 44.08 -0.03
CA ILE A 151 9.64 45.34 -0.44
C ILE A 151 10.36 46.60 0.06
N ASN A 152 11.11 46.52 1.17
CA ASN A 152 11.79 47.67 1.75
C ASN A 152 13.19 47.92 1.16
N THR A 153 13.73 46.96 0.40
CA THR A 153 15.12 47.04 -0.12
C THR A 153 15.27 46.66 -1.59
N ALA A 154 14.22 46.15 -2.22
CA ALA A 154 14.25 45.76 -3.62
C ALA A 154 14.26 46.99 -4.53
N ASP A 155 14.94 46.88 -5.67
CA ASP A 155 14.88 47.86 -6.74
C ASP A 155 13.65 47.63 -7.64
N GLU A 156 13.32 48.64 -8.46
CA GLU A 156 12.11 48.63 -9.31
C GLU A 156 12.09 47.40 -10.24
N THR A 157 13.25 47.01 -10.78
CA THR A 157 13.41 45.85 -11.65
C THR A 157 13.13 44.53 -10.90
N ALA A 158 13.56 44.39 -9.64
CA ALA A 158 13.23 43.22 -8.83
C ALA A 158 11.74 43.18 -8.45
N LEU A 159 11.11 44.33 -8.19
CA LEU A 159 9.67 44.40 -7.91
C LEU A 159 8.83 44.02 -9.14
N GLU A 160 9.26 44.38 -10.35
CA GLU A 160 8.61 43.99 -11.62
C GLU A 160 8.66 42.47 -11.90
N THR A 161 9.60 41.73 -11.28
CA THR A 161 9.63 40.26 -11.40
C THR A 161 8.50 39.57 -10.63
N LEU A 162 7.78 40.31 -9.78
CA LEU A 162 6.69 39.76 -8.98
C LEU A 162 5.42 39.57 -9.82
N PRO A 163 4.70 38.44 -9.64
CA PRO A 163 3.44 38.21 -10.34
C PRO A 163 2.45 39.36 -10.10
N ARG A 164 1.91 39.92 -11.19
CA ARG A 164 0.93 41.04 -11.17
C ARG A 164 1.50 42.41 -10.76
N VAL A 165 2.82 42.56 -10.59
CA VAL A 165 3.47 43.86 -10.39
C VAL A 165 4.13 44.29 -11.70
N GLY A 166 3.61 45.37 -12.31
CA GLY A 166 4.20 45.99 -13.50
C GLY A 166 4.91 47.31 -13.18
N PRO A 167 5.53 47.96 -14.18
CA PRO A 167 6.36 49.17 -13.97
C PRO A 167 5.63 50.30 -13.26
N ALA A 168 4.34 50.50 -13.59
CA ALA A 168 3.52 51.52 -12.96
C ALA A 168 3.24 51.25 -11.47
N MET A 169 3.23 49.98 -11.07
CA MET A 169 3.07 49.59 -9.67
C MET A 169 4.41 49.63 -8.94
N ALA A 170 5.49 49.11 -9.52
CA ALA A 170 6.82 49.09 -8.93
C ALA A 170 7.32 50.50 -8.53
N LYS A 171 7.03 51.52 -9.34
CA LYS A 171 7.40 52.92 -9.06
C LYS A 171 6.69 53.56 -7.85
N ARG A 172 5.68 52.90 -7.27
CA ARG A 172 4.82 53.44 -6.19
C ARG A 172 5.10 52.81 -4.83
N ILE A 173 6.01 51.84 -4.76
CA ILE A 173 6.31 51.00 -3.59
C ILE A 173 7.73 51.34 -3.12
#